data_AF-A0A7C4ENA1-F1
#
_entry.id   AF-A0A7C4ENA1-F1
#
_cell.length_a   1.000
_cell.length_b   1.000
_cell.length_c   1.000
_cell.angle_alpha   90.00
_cell.angle_beta   90.00
_cell.angle_gamma   90.00
#
_symmetry.space_group_name_H-M   'P 1'
#
loop_
_entity.id
_entity.type
_entity.pdbx_description
1 polymer ?
#
loop_
_entity_poly.entity_id
_entity_poly.type
_entity_poly.pdbx_seq_one_letter_code
_entity_poly.pdbx_strand_id
1 'polypeptide(L)' 'MREIKSLKNEIQRQITLPLERVSVVKLVDLLIEFAYVSRASDVHIHPEEDGVRVRYRIDGLLRDLFEKERIDRALHQEV' A
#
# COMPACT_ATOMS: atom_id res chain seq x y z
N MET A 1 -15.73 -2.40 -12.28
CA MET A 1 -14.38 -1.94 -11.91
C MET A 1 -14.45 -1.40 -10.49
N ARG A 2 -13.51 -1.76 -9.60
CA ARG A 2 -13.49 -1.22 -8.24
C ARG A 2 -13.11 0.26 -8.28
N GLU A 3 -13.68 1.05 -7.37
CA GLU A 3 -13.37 2.47 -7.23
C GLU A 3 -12.08 2.69 -6.42
N ILE A 4 -11.32 3.74 -6.77
CA ILE A 4 -10.09 4.15 -6.06
C ILE A 4 -10.33 4.29 -4.55
N LYS A 5 -11.47 4.88 -4.15
CA LYS A 5 -11.84 5.07 -2.75
C LYS A 5 -12.01 3.72 -2.02
N SER A 6 -12.62 2.74 -2.67
CA SER A 6 -12.81 1.41 -2.10
C SER A 6 -11.47 0.68 -1.93
N LEU A 7 -10.59 0.75 -2.92
CA LEU A 7 -9.26 0.15 -2.85
C LEU A 7 -8.42 0.78 -1.73
N LYS A 8 -8.43 2.13 -1.63
CA LYS A 8 -7.73 2.83 -0.55
C LYS A 8 -8.21 2.36 0.83
N ASN A 9 -9.52 2.23 1.02
CA ASN A 9 -10.09 1.75 2.29
C ASN A 9 -9.70 0.30 2.61
N GLU A 10 -9.62 -0.58 1.61
CA GLU A 10 -9.26 -1.98 1.82
C GLU A 10 -7.77 -2.12 2.17
N ILE A 11 -6.89 -1.36 1.50
CA ILE A 11 -5.47 -1.32 1.85
C ILE A 11 -5.29 -0.78 3.27
N GLN A 12 -5.96 0.32 3.61
CA GLN A 12 -5.96 0.90 4.96
C GLN A 12 -6.35 -0.16 6.00
N ARG A 13 -7.42 -0.91 5.72
CA ARG A 13 -7.89 -1.99 6.58
C ARG A 13 -6.82 -3.05 6.77
N GLN A 14 -6.13 -3.49 5.69
CA GLN A 14 -5.03 -4.46 5.80
C GLN A 14 -3.89 -3.94 6.69
N ILE A 15 -3.52 -2.66 6.56
CA ILE A 15 -2.43 -2.06 7.36
C ILE A 15 -2.81 -1.95 8.84
N THR A 16 -4.09 -1.73 9.16
CA THR A 16 -4.58 -1.59 10.55
C THR A 16 -4.95 -2.93 11.21
N LEU A 17 -5.00 -4.04 10.46
CA LEU A 17 -5.31 -5.35 11.04
C LEU A 17 -4.18 -5.79 12.00
N PRO A 18 -4.51 -6.57 13.06
CA PRO A 18 -3.49 -7.24 13.86
C PRO A 18 -2.59 -8.09 12.96
N LEU A 19 -1.29 -8.13 13.28
CA LEU A 19 -0.26 -8.77 12.43
C LEU A 19 -0.63 -10.21 12.06
N GLU A 20 -1.22 -10.99 12.96
CA GLU A 20 -1.60 -12.39 12.68
C GLU A 20 -2.75 -12.54 11.67
N ARG A 21 -3.38 -11.44 11.25
CA ARG A 21 -4.52 -11.40 10.33
C ARG A 21 -4.22 -10.62 9.05
N VAL A 22 -3.05 -9.99 8.97
CA VAL A 22 -2.61 -9.33 7.74
C VAL A 22 -2.20 -10.41 6.75
N SER A 23 -2.48 -10.20 5.47
CA SER A 23 -1.95 -11.04 4.41
C SER A 23 -1.07 -10.18 3.51
N VAL A 24 0.23 -10.43 3.52
CA VAL A 24 1.18 -9.70 2.67
C VAL A 24 0.83 -9.86 1.19
N VAL A 25 0.43 -11.06 0.76
CA VAL A 25 0.02 -11.33 -0.62
C VAL A 25 -1.17 -10.45 -1.02
N LYS A 26 -2.23 -10.44 -0.19
CA LYS A 26 -3.41 -9.61 -0.45
C LYS A 26 -3.07 -8.11 -0.45
N LEU A 27 -2.18 -7.68 0.44
CA LEU A 27 -1.73 -6.29 0.48
C LEU A 27 -1.04 -5.91 -0.84
N VAL A 28 -0.12 -6.74 -1.33
CA VAL A 28 0.56 -6.52 -2.61
C VAL A 28 -0.43 -6.47 -3.76
N ASP A 29 -1.38 -7.41 -3.84
CA ASP A 29 -2.42 -7.42 -4.88
C ASP A 29 -3.21 -6.11 -4.89
N LEU A 30 -3.61 -5.61 -3.72
CA LEU A 30 -4.33 -4.35 -3.60
C LEU A 30 -3.49 -3.13 -4.01
N LEU A 31 -2.20 -3.10 -3.68
CA LEU A 31 -1.30 -2.01 -4.09
C LEU A 31 -1.16 -1.95 -5.62
N ILE A 32 -1.01 -3.10 -6.27
CA ILE A 32 -0.91 -3.19 -7.73
C ILE A 32 -2.25 -2.83 -8.40
N GLU A 33 -3.38 -3.31 -7.87
CA GLU A 33 -4.69 -2.92 -8.40
C GLU A 33 -4.93 -1.41 -8.25
N PHE A 34 -4.54 -0.82 -7.11
CA PHE A 34 -4.59 0.61 -6.92
C PHE A 34 -3.73 1.35 -7.96
N ALA A 35 -2.49 0.91 -8.20
CA ALA A 35 -1.61 1.49 -9.21
C ALA A 35 -2.28 1.54 -10.58
N TYR A 36 -2.87 0.41 -10.99
CA TYR A 36 -3.55 0.29 -12.29
C TYR A 36 -4.77 1.21 -12.40
N VAL A 37 -5.68 1.17 -11.42
CA VAL A 37 -6.91 1.98 -11.44
C VAL A 37 -6.60 3.47 -11.34
N SER A 38 -5.56 3.84 -10.60
CA SER A 38 -5.09 5.24 -10.48
C SER A 38 -4.23 5.71 -11.65
N ARG A 39 -3.96 4.86 -12.65
CA ARG A 39 -3.08 5.13 -13.80
C ARG A 39 -1.67 5.58 -13.37
N ALA A 40 -1.17 4.97 -12.29
CA ALA A 40 0.21 5.18 -11.88
C ALA A 40 1.18 4.55 -12.90
N SER A 41 2.25 5.28 -13.19
CA SER A 41 3.35 4.84 -14.06
C SER A 41 4.39 4.03 -13.29
N ASP A 42 4.64 4.42 -12.04
CA ASP A 42 5.59 3.75 -11.14
C ASP A 42 4.95 3.50 -9.78
N VAL A 43 5.30 2.36 -9.17
CA VAL A 43 5.04 2.05 -7.76
C VAL A 43 6.38 2.00 -7.03
N HIS A 44 6.56 2.89 -6.08
CA HIS A 44 7.78 3.00 -5.29
C HIS A 44 7.54 2.44 -3.88
N ILE A 45 8.31 1.41 -3.50
CA ILE A 45 8.28 0.80 -2.18
C ILE A 45 9.60 1.11 -1.48
N HIS A 46 9.54 1.89 -0.41
CA HIS A 46 10.72 2.37 0.31
C HIS A 46 10.71 1.85 1.75
N PRO A 47 11.66 0.97 2.12
CA PRO A 47 11.89 0.66 3.53
C PRO A 47 12.53 1.87 4.22
N GLU A 48 11.95 2.29 5.33
CA GLU A 48 12.41 3.36 6.20
C GLU A 48 12.54 2.83 7.64
N GLU A 49 13.04 3.64 8.57
CA GLU A 49 13.35 3.21 9.95
C GLU A 49 12.10 2.74 10.73
N ASP A 50 10.98 3.42 10.51
CA ASP A 50 9.70 3.26 11.21
C ASP A 50 8.66 2.46 10.39
N GLY A 51 9.06 1.85 9.27
CA GLY A 51 8.19 1.00 8.46
C GLY A 51 8.46 1.11 6.96
N VAL A 52 7.50 0.69 6.14
CA VAL A 52 7.58 0.77 4.68
C VAL A 52 6.62 1.83 4.17
N ARG A 53 7.15 2.74 3.34
CA ARG A 53 6.40 3.79 2.65
C ARG A 53 6.15 3.39 1.21
N VAL A 54 4.91 3.59 0.74
CA VAL A 54 4.51 3.31 -0.65
C VAL A 54 4.06 4.59 -1.34
N ARG A 55 4.64 4.87 -2.51
CA ARG A 55 4.35 6.06 -3.32
C ARG A 55 4.02 5.67 -4.75
N TYR A 56 3.19 6.49 -5.40
CA TYR A 56 2.77 6.27 -6.78
C TYR A 56 3.13 7.47 -7.62
N ARG A 57 3.68 7.25 -8.81
CA ARG A 57 3.85 8.32 -9.80
C ARG A 57 2.61 8.42 -10.67
N ILE A 58 1.78 9.43 -10.43
CA ILE A 58 0.54 9.67 -11.17
C ILE A 58 0.66 11.03 -11.86
N ASP A 59 0.51 11.03 -13.19
CA ASP A 59 0.67 12.22 -14.04
C ASP A 59 2.01 12.94 -13.82
N GLY A 60 3.09 12.16 -13.62
CA GLY A 60 4.45 12.66 -13.38
C GLY A 60 4.74 13.06 -11.93
N LEU A 61 3.72 13.19 -11.08
CA LEU A 61 3.86 13.59 -9.67
C LEU A 61 3.94 12.37 -8.76
N LEU A 62 4.91 12.37 -7.85
CA LEU A 62 4.96 11.38 -6.76
C LEU A 62 3.93 11.73 -5.68
N ARG A 63 3.07 10.77 -5.35
CA ARG A 63 2.01 10.91 -4.34
C ARG A 63 2.12 9.82 -3.28
N ASP A 64 1.99 10.21 -2.02
CA ASP A 64 1.86 9.29 -0.90
C ASP A 64 0.41 8.83 -0.76
N LEU A 65 0.20 7.52 -0.62
CA LEU A 65 -1.15 7.00 -0.41
C LEU A 65 -1.61 7.12 1.05
N PHE A 66 -0.67 6.84 1.95
CA PHE A 66 -0.83 6.78 3.39
C PHE A 66 0.23 7.71 4.02
N GLU A 67 -0.08 9.00 4.11
CA GLU A 67 0.84 9.98 4.72
C GLU A 67 1.12 9.70 6.20
N LYS A 68 0.21 8.99 6.88
CA LYS A 68 0.28 8.74 8.33
C LYS A 68 0.40 7.25 8.70
N GLU A 69 -0.08 6.33 7.88
CA GLU A 69 0.04 4.90 8.15
C GLU A 69 1.17 4.28 7.34
N ARG A 70 2.29 4.02 8.01
CA ARG A 70 3.36 3.20 7.44
C ARG A 70 2.99 1.73 7.58
N ILE A 71 3.41 0.92 6.61
CA ILE A 71 3.31 -0.53 6.73
C ILE A 71 4.34 -0.95 7.77
N ASP A 72 3.89 -1.52 8.88
CA ASP A 72 4.77 -1.91 9.99
C ASP A 72 5.80 -2.95 9.51
N ARG A 73 7.07 -2.75 9.88
CA ARG A 73 8.18 -3.66 9.58
C ARG A 73 7.92 -5.08 10.11
N ALA A 74 7.13 -5.23 11.16
CA ALA A 74 6.78 -6.52 11.74
C ALA A 74 6.10 -7.46 10.71
N LEU A 75 5.50 -6.91 9.65
CA LEU A 75 4.95 -7.70 8.53
C LEU A 75 6.00 -8.43 7.70
N HIS A 76 7.29 -8.11 7.83
CA HIS A 76 8.36 -8.83 7.13
C HIS A 76 8.63 -10.23 7.69
N GLN A 77 8.03 -10.63 8.82
CA GLN A 77 8.24 -11.94 9.46
C GLN A 77 7.30 -13.05 8.97
N GLU A 78 6.40 -12.79 8.00
CA GLU A 78 5.53 -13.81 7.41
C GLU A 78 6.22 -14.74 6.38
N VAL A 79 7.55 -14.64 6.21
CA VAL A 79 8.32 -15.50 5.27
C VAL A 79 9.36 -16.34 6.00
#